data_AF-A0A6N9PRS8-F1
#
_entry.id   AF-A0A6N9PRS8-F1
#
_cell.length_a   1.000
_cell.length_b   1.000
_cell.length_c   1.000
_cell.angle_alpha   90.00
_cell.angle_beta   90.00
_cell.angle_gamma   90.00
#
_symmetry.space_group_name_H-M   'P 1'
#
loop_
_entity.id
_entity.type
_entity.pdbx_description
1 polymer ?
#
loop_
_entity_poly.entity_id
_entity_poly.type
_entity_poly.pdbx_seq_one_letter_code
_entity_poly.pdbx_strand_id
1 'polypeptide(L)'
;MKKSKLIRIVLLSCSPLCLAAAIILFAEGDIASGVCGLALAAVLIFFGLRKKKTPPAMKPESSPLSNSAPVAPPEPARPNIPAATIAPPAPKQPEAPPAATPAVPVLPAVSGYELKYKYSEVNIAGSAHYECDGLSIGKMIDFVPEPDNEHDPKAVAIFYDGIKRGYLPANQLQAMYHDFRARGGDAIGIITRLGSGSLQMLLGFYVKTKKPATEGKTLLQDNKKAKVFRLSGRVSDDMLSSLSIYEKGDGVEYEFDYTKGKYLATIGGDIGYFPKSAEALLEAGAKAFIDRIDYDSEKDKYTVYVALFPTEG
;
A
#
# COMPACT_ATOMS: atom_id res chain seq x y z
N MET A 1 -23.73 3.16 26.60
CA MET A 1 -22.73 2.12 26.96
C MET A 1 -21.51 2.24 26.04
N LYS A 2 -20.25 2.27 26.55
CA LYS A 2 -19.05 2.40 25.70
C LYS A 2 -18.99 1.22 24.70
N LYS A 3 -18.73 1.47 23.40
CA LYS A 3 -18.69 0.44 22.34
C LYS A 3 -17.85 -0.80 22.72
N SER A 4 -16.75 -0.59 23.44
CA SER A 4 -15.88 -1.66 23.95
C SER A 4 -16.48 -2.52 25.06
N LYS A 5 -17.42 -2.00 25.86
CA LYS A 5 -18.17 -2.80 26.84
C LYS A 5 -19.26 -3.64 26.17
N LEU A 6 -19.93 -3.10 25.14
CA LEU A 6 -20.94 -3.83 24.36
C LEU A 6 -20.32 -5.03 23.65
N ILE A 7 -19.17 -4.85 23.00
CA ILE A 7 -18.45 -5.93 22.30
C ILE A 7 -18.05 -7.06 23.26
N ARG A 8 -17.56 -6.74 24.47
CA ARG A 8 -17.19 -7.78 25.45
C ARG A 8 -18.38 -8.60 25.94
N ILE A 9 -19.52 -7.95 26.17
CA ILE A 9 -20.74 -8.63 26.62
C ILE A 9 -21.22 -9.60 25.53
N VAL A 10 -21.20 -9.18 24.26
CA VAL A 10 -21.58 -10.03 23.12
C VAL A 10 -20.65 -11.24 22.95
N LEU A 11 -19.33 -11.04 23.09
CA LEU A 11 -18.35 -12.13 22.98
C LEU A 11 -18.50 -13.16 24.12
N LEU A 12 -18.75 -12.70 25.34
CA LEU A 12 -18.95 -13.57 26.51
C LEU A 12 -20.29 -14.31 26.47
N SER A 13 -21.35 -13.73 25.89
CA SER A 13 -22.65 -14.41 25.74
C SER A 13 -22.66 -15.46 24.63
N CYS A 14 -21.77 -15.36 23.65
CA CYS A 14 -21.67 -16.31 22.53
C CYS A 14 -20.86 -17.58 22.90
N SER A 15 -20.00 -17.49 23.92
CA SER A 15 -19.12 -18.60 24.33
C SER A 15 -19.87 -19.86 24.84
N PRO A 16 -20.95 -19.76 25.65
CA PRO A 16 -21.73 -20.92 26.10
C PRO A 16 -22.48 -21.64 24.97
N LEU A 17 -22.89 -20.90 23.93
CA LEU A 17 -23.57 -21.45 22.75
C LEU A 17 -22.62 -22.32 21.92
N CYS A 18 -21.38 -21.86 21.73
CA CYS A 18 -20.34 -22.66 21.08
C CYS A 18 -19.96 -23.92 21.87
N LEU A 19 -19.94 -23.83 23.21
CA LEU A 19 -19.66 -24.98 24.08
C LEU A 19 -20.78 -26.03 24.00
N ALA A 20 -22.04 -25.60 24.01
CA ALA A 20 -23.20 -26.50 23.88
C ALA A 20 -23.23 -27.20 22.51
N ALA A 21 -22.93 -26.47 21.42
CA ALA A 21 -22.82 -27.04 20.08
C ALA A 21 -21.69 -28.08 19.98
N ALA A 22 -20.53 -27.81 20.59
CA ALA A 22 -19.41 -28.76 20.60
C ALA A 22 -19.77 -30.08 21.31
N ILE A 23 -20.47 -30.01 22.46
CA ILE A 23 -20.90 -31.20 23.20
C ILE A 23 -21.87 -32.06 22.39
N ILE A 24 -22.80 -31.44 21.65
CA ILE A 24 -23.74 -32.16 20.77
C ILE A 24 -22.98 -32.86 19.64
N LEU A 25 -22.04 -32.18 19.00
CA LEU A 25 -21.26 -32.74 17.89
C LEU A 25 -20.33 -33.89 18.33
N PHE A 26 -19.78 -33.82 19.55
CA PHE A 26 -19.05 -34.95 20.13
C PHE A 26 -19.94 -36.16 20.40
N ALA A 27 -21.20 -35.95 20.80
CA ALA A 27 -22.16 -37.03 21.02
C ALA A 27 -22.57 -37.72 19.70
N GLU A 28 -22.50 -37.00 18.58
CA GLU A 28 -22.77 -37.52 17.23
C GLU A 28 -21.55 -38.21 16.59
N GLY A 29 -20.40 -38.24 17.28
CA GLY A 29 -19.18 -38.94 16.83
C GLY A 29 -18.30 -38.13 15.87
N ASP A 30 -18.65 -36.87 15.58
CA ASP A 30 -17.81 -35.98 14.79
C ASP A 30 -16.83 -35.21 15.70
N ILE A 31 -15.71 -35.90 15.96
CA ILE A 31 -14.64 -35.42 16.84
C ILE A 31 -13.99 -34.15 16.27
N ALA A 32 -13.89 -34.01 14.94
CA ALA A 32 -13.22 -32.87 14.32
C ALA A 32 -14.00 -31.57 14.51
N SER A 33 -15.32 -31.60 14.34
CA SER A 33 -16.17 -30.43 14.53
C SER A 33 -16.36 -30.08 16.02
N GLY A 34 -16.40 -31.08 16.90
CA GLY A 34 -16.40 -30.88 18.36
C GLY A 34 -15.15 -30.15 18.86
N VAL A 35 -13.95 -30.54 18.41
CA VAL A 35 -12.68 -29.87 18.77
C VAL A 35 -12.64 -28.44 18.26
N CYS A 36 -13.17 -28.19 17.05
CA CYS A 36 -13.28 -26.85 16.47
C CYS A 36 -14.20 -25.95 17.31
N GLY A 37 -15.34 -26.47 17.78
CA GLY A 37 -16.26 -25.73 18.67
C GLY A 37 -15.64 -25.33 20.01
N LEU A 38 -14.81 -26.20 20.61
CA LEU A 38 -14.07 -25.90 21.83
C LEU A 38 -12.98 -24.84 21.61
N ALA A 39 -12.25 -24.91 20.49
CA ALA A 39 -11.23 -23.92 20.14
C ALA A 39 -11.84 -22.52 19.96
N LEU A 40 -12.99 -22.42 19.27
CA LEU A 40 -13.71 -21.16 19.09
C LEU A 40 -14.20 -20.59 20.43
N ALA A 41 -14.74 -21.41 21.34
CA ALA A 41 -15.14 -20.97 22.66
C ALA A 41 -13.96 -20.40 23.48
N ALA A 42 -12.80 -21.06 23.43
CA ALA A 42 -11.60 -20.59 24.12
C ALA A 42 -11.08 -19.24 23.60
N VAL A 43 -11.11 -19.04 22.27
CA VAL A 43 -10.73 -17.77 21.61
C VAL A 43 -11.67 -16.64 22.03
N LEU A 44 -12.99 -16.86 22.01
CA LEU A 44 -13.98 -15.86 22.41
C LEU A 44 -13.82 -15.42 23.88
N ILE A 45 -13.55 -16.38 24.78
CA ILE A 45 -13.27 -16.10 26.19
C ILE A 45 -11.97 -15.28 26.34
N PHE A 46 -10.91 -15.64 25.62
CA PHE A 46 -9.62 -14.93 25.67
C PHE A 46 -9.75 -13.47 25.22
N PHE A 47 -10.46 -13.20 24.13
CA PHE A 47 -10.70 -11.84 23.64
C PHE A 47 -11.69 -11.06 24.52
N GLY A 48 -12.68 -11.73 25.12
CA GLY A 48 -13.60 -11.14 26.09
C GLY A 48 -12.92 -10.65 27.38
N LEU A 49 -11.91 -11.40 27.86
CA LEU A 49 -11.17 -11.11 29.10
C LEU A 49 -9.97 -10.17 28.90
N ARG A 50 -9.50 -9.97 27.66
CA ARG A 50 -8.32 -9.12 27.38
C ARG A 50 -8.57 -7.65 27.77
N LYS A 51 -7.96 -7.20 28.87
CA LYS A 51 -7.89 -5.77 29.25
C LYS A 51 -6.85 -5.07 28.37
N LYS A 52 -7.22 -3.93 27.76
CA LYS A 52 -6.26 -3.06 27.06
C LYS A 52 -5.22 -2.56 28.07
N LYS A 53 -3.94 -2.83 27.83
CA LYS A 53 -2.83 -2.14 28.53
C LYS A 53 -2.61 -0.81 27.84
N THR A 54 -2.72 0.28 28.60
CA THR A 54 -2.31 1.62 28.16
C THR A 54 -0.78 1.67 28.21
N PRO A 55 -0.09 1.99 27.09
CA PRO A 55 1.36 2.18 27.12
C PRO A 55 1.74 3.38 27.99
N PRO A 56 2.85 3.32 28.75
CA PRO A 56 3.32 4.47 29.51
C PRO A 56 3.75 5.60 28.57
N ALA A 57 3.39 6.83 28.95
CA ALA A 57 3.76 8.04 28.22
C ALA A 57 5.28 8.28 28.33
N MET A 58 5.99 8.27 27.21
CA MET A 58 7.41 8.61 27.13
C MET A 58 7.54 10.10 26.84
N LYS A 59 8.23 10.82 27.73
CA LYS A 59 8.56 12.25 27.59
C LYS A 59 9.50 12.47 26.38
N PRO A 60 9.41 13.63 25.71
CA PRO A 60 10.30 13.95 24.59
C PRO A 60 11.70 14.29 25.14
N GLU A 61 12.70 13.51 24.76
CA GLU A 61 14.10 13.87 24.97
C GLU A 61 14.71 14.29 23.64
N SER A 62 15.26 15.50 23.66
CA SER A 62 15.76 16.30 22.56
C SER A 62 17.10 15.80 22.01
N SER A 63 17.23 15.78 20.69
CA SER A 63 18.48 15.67 19.96
C SER A 63 19.48 16.78 20.31
N PRO A 64 20.76 16.60 19.94
CA PRO A 64 21.41 17.67 19.20
C PRO A 64 21.92 17.20 17.83
N LEU A 65 21.55 17.97 16.81
CA LEU A 65 22.22 18.05 15.51
C LEU A 65 23.64 18.60 15.72
N SER A 66 24.63 17.95 15.10
CA SER A 66 25.96 18.54 14.87
C SER A 66 26.12 18.82 13.38
N ASN A 67 26.07 20.11 13.03
CA ASN A 67 26.42 20.65 11.73
C ASN A 67 27.94 20.67 11.58
N SER A 68 28.48 20.17 10.48
CA SER A 68 29.73 20.67 9.89
C SER A 68 29.95 20.13 8.48
N ALA A 69 29.82 21.01 7.49
CA ALA A 69 30.60 21.04 6.25
C ALA A 69 30.50 22.46 5.66
N PRO A 70 31.42 22.96 4.80
CA PRO A 70 32.68 22.36 4.31
C PRO A 70 33.89 23.34 4.31
N VAL A 71 35.13 22.83 4.17
CA VAL A 71 36.27 23.62 3.65
C VAL A 71 37.04 22.78 2.64
N ALA A 72 37.22 23.32 1.43
CA ALA A 72 38.01 22.74 0.34
C ALA A 72 39.52 22.94 0.55
N PRO A 73 40.41 22.02 0.11
CA PRO A 73 41.85 22.27 0.06
C PRO A 73 42.28 23.00 -1.23
N PRO A 74 43.40 23.78 -1.20
CA PRO A 74 43.83 24.62 -2.31
C PRO A 74 44.61 23.87 -3.41
N GLU A 75 44.55 24.45 -4.60
CA GLU A 75 45.21 24.07 -5.85
C GLU A 75 46.75 24.24 -5.79
N PRO A 76 47.57 23.28 -6.29
CA PRO A 76 49.00 23.48 -6.44
C PRO A 76 49.36 24.08 -7.82
N ALA A 77 50.32 25.01 -7.78
CA ALA A 77 50.81 25.80 -8.92
C ALA A 77 51.48 24.98 -10.04
N ARG A 78 51.27 25.43 -11.29
CA ARG A 78 51.96 24.95 -12.50
C ARG A 78 53.42 25.44 -12.58
N PRO A 79 54.36 24.61 -13.05
CA PRO A 79 55.60 25.08 -13.67
C PRO A 79 55.44 25.26 -15.19
N ASN A 80 55.99 26.36 -15.73
CA ASN A 80 56.14 26.65 -17.15
C ASN A 80 57.25 25.79 -17.78
N ILE A 81 57.02 25.22 -18.96
CA ILE A 81 58.08 24.73 -19.88
C ILE A 81 57.73 25.18 -21.32
N PRO A 82 58.73 25.61 -22.14
CA PRO A 82 58.49 26.33 -23.40
C PRO A 82 58.15 25.43 -24.59
N ALA A 83 57.58 26.07 -25.61
CA ALA A 83 57.10 25.50 -26.87
C ALA A 83 58.17 24.71 -27.66
N ALA A 84 57.78 23.52 -28.11
CA ALA A 84 58.45 22.80 -29.20
C ALA A 84 57.41 22.16 -30.13
N THR A 85 57.40 22.67 -31.36
CA THR A 85 57.05 22.08 -32.67
C THR A 85 56.04 20.92 -32.73
N ILE A 86 54.88 21.22 -33.32
CA ILE A 86 53.84 20.25 -33.70
C ILE A 86 54.27 19.52 -34.99
N ALA A 87 54.38 18.20 -34.93
CA ALA A 87 54.23 17.34 -36.11
C ALA A 87 52.77 16.84 -36.18
N PRO A 88 52.15 16.71 -37.37
CA PRO A 88 50.75 16.30 -37.48
C PRO A 88 50.54 14.82 -37.12
N PRO A 89 49.44 14.46 -36.42
CA PRO A 89 49.14 13.08 -36.06
C PRO A 89 48.54 12.29 -37.23
N ALA A 90 48.84 11.00 -37.28
CA ALA A 90 48.30 10.03 -38.23
C ALA A 90 46.77 9.81 -38.04
N PRO A 91 46.04 9.31 -39.06
CA PRO A 91 44.58 9.24 -39.05
C PRO A 91 44.05 8.22 -38.03
N LYS A 92 43.04 8.62 -37.25
CA LYS A 92 42.34 7.76 -36.28
C LYS A 92 41.47 6.72 -36.99
N GLN A 93 41.63 5.45 -36.61
CA GLN A 93 40.70 4.36 -36.92
C GLN A 93 39.40 4.56 -36.11
N PRO A 94 38.19 4.29 -36.67
CA PRO A 94 36.94 4.47 -35.95
C PRO A 94 36.82 3.48 -34.77
N GLU A 95 36.67 4.02 -33.54
CA GLU A 95 36.30 3.23 -32.37
C GLU A 95 34.85 2.73 -32.50
N ALA A 96 34.64 1.45 -32.16
CA ALA A 96 33.32 0.86 -32.04
C ALA A 96 32.50 1.57 -30.95
N PRO A 97 31.16 1.62 -31.06
CA PRO A 97 30.31 2.32 -30.08
C PRO A 97 30.52 1.78 -28.65
N PRO A 98 30.58 2.67 -27.64
CA PRO A 98 30.75 2.27 -26.25
C PRO A 98 29.55 1.44 -25.78
N ALA A 99 29.85 0.29 -25.15
CA ALA A 99 28.86 -0.55 -24.49
C ALA A 99 28.07 0.27 -23.45
N ALA A 100 26.75 0.17 -23.50
CA ALA A 100 25.85 0.89 -22.60
C ALA A 100 26.15 0.52 -21.14
N THR A 101 26.42 1.54 -20.31
CA THR A 101 26.52 1.38 -18.86
C THR A 101 25.18 0.88 -18.31
N PRO A 102 25.13 -0.17 -17.46
CA PRO A 102 23.88 -0.63 -16.86
C PRO A 102 23.21 0.51 -16.09
N ALA A 103 21.94 0.78 -16.39
CA ALA A 103 21.16 1.79 -15.69
C ALA A 103 21.06 1.43 -14.20
N VAL A 104 21.48 2.34 -13.32
CA VAL A 104 21.36 2.18 -11.87
C VAL A 104 19.88 2.06 -11.49
N PRO A 105 19.44 1.02 -10.77
CA PRO A 105 18.04 0.90 -10.35
C PRO A 105 17.57 2.10 -9.53
N VAL A 106 16.38 2.63 -9.85
CA VAL A 106 15.78 3.79 -9.17
C VAL A 106 14.43 3.41 -8.58
N LEU A 107 14.20 3.81 -7.33
CA LEU A 107 12.89 3.66 -6.67
C LEU A 107 11.84 4.55 -7.36
N PRO A 108 10.65 4.01 -7.68
CA PRO A 108 9.64 4.77 -8.41
C PRO A 108 9.03 5.89 -7.56
N ALA A 109 8.57 6.94 -8.23
CA ALA A 109 7.58 7.83 -7.64
C ALA A 109 6.21 7.13 -7.63
N VAL A 110 5.51 7.19 -6.51
CA VAL A 110 4.21 6.52 -6.33
C VAL A 110 3.16 7.58 -6.02
N SER A 111 2.13 7.70 -6.87
CA SER A 111 1.09 8.72 -6.71
C SER A 111 0.39 8.60 -5.35
N GLY A 112 0.32 9.71 -4.60
CA GLY A 112 -0.27 9.73 -3.25
C GLY A 112 0.66 9.25 -2.13
N TYR A 113 1.89 8.86 -2.44
CA TYR A 113 2.89 8.41 -1.47
C TYR A 113 4.18 9.22 -1.59
N GLU A 114 4.86 9.40 -0.45
CA GLU A 114 6.15 10.07 -0.36
C GLU A 114 7.18 9.07 0.14
N LEU A 115 8.29 8.96 -0.59
CA LEU A 115 9.45 8.19 -0.16
C LEU A 115 10.07 8.87 1.07
N LYS A 116 10.00 8.21 2.23
CA LYS A 116 10.55 8.73 3.49
C LYS A 116 11.94 8.23 3.81
N TYR A 117 12.21 6.96 3.52
CA TYR A 117 13.51 6.36 3.74
C TYR A 117 13.92 5.52 2.54
N LYS A 118 15.22 5.54 2.25
CA LYS A 118 15.85 4.77 1.19
C LYS A 118 17.08 4.07 1.77
N TYR A 119 17.18 2.78 1.56
CA TYR A 119 18.31 1.94 1.94
C TYR A 119 18.87 1.27 0.69
N SER A 120 20.18 1.37 0.51
CA SER A 120 20.90 0.71 -0.59
C SER A 120 21.61 -0.53 -0.07
N GLU A 121 21.87 -1.50 -0.93
CA GLU A 121 22.66 -2.70 -0.61
C GLU A 121 22.09 -3.53 0.54
N VAL A 122 20.76 -3.56 0.68
CA VAL A 122 20.10 -4.37 1.71
C VAL A 122 20.18 -5.83 1.30
N ASN A 123 20.83 -6.66 2.11
CA ASN A 123 20.89 -8.10 1.89
C ASN A 123 19.51 -8.73 2.06
N ILE A 124 19.16 -9.67 1.18
CA ILE A 124 18.02 -10.57 1.36
C ILE A 124 18.48 -11.72 2.28
N ALA A 125 17.90 -11.80 3.47
CA ALA A 125 18.29 -12.79 4.46
C ALA A 125 17.90 -14.20 4.01
N GLY A 126 18.80 -15.16 4.22
CA GLY A 126 18.58 -16.56 3.86
C GLY A 126 18.55 -16.83 2.35
N SER A 127 18.92 -15.87 1.49
CA SER A 127 18.90 -16.05 0.03
C SER A 127 19.72 -17.24 -0.46
N ALA A 128 20.76 -17.64 0.29
CA ALA A 128 21.59 -18.80 -0.02
C ALA A 128 20.83 -20.14 0.02
N HIS A 129 19.67 -20.18 0.69
CA HIS A 129 18.81 -21.37 0.77
C HIS A 129 17.79 -21.46 -0.37
N TYR A 130 17.78 -20.50 -1.28
CA TYR A 130 16.81 -20.42 -2.37
C TYR A 130 17.53 -20.36 -3.72
N GLU A 131 16.90 -20.96 -4.73
CA GLU A 131 17.38 -20.86 -6.11
C GLU A 131 17.51 -19.39 -6.54
N CYS A 132 18.54 -19.08 -7.32
CA CYS A 132 18.78 -17.72 -7.84
C CYS A 132 18.52 -17.62 -9.36
N ASP A 133 18.04 -18.70 -9.99
CA ASP A 133 17.71 -18.74 -11.41
C ASP A 133 16.50 -17.87 -11.75
N GLY A 134 16.58 -17.20 -12.90
CA GLY A 134 15.52 -16.34 -13.45
C GLY A 134 15.46 -14.93 -12.85
N LEU A 135 16.33 -14.58 -11.91
CA LEU A 135 16.37 -13.23 -11.34
C LEU A 135 16.97 -12.21 -12.32
N SER A 136 16.44 -11.00 -12.30
CA SER A 136 16.94 -9.89 -13.09
C SER A 136 17.15 -8.65 -12.23
N ILE A 137 18.33 -8.02 -12.38
CA ILE A 137 18.62 -6.73 -11.76
C ILE A 137 17.64 -5.67 -12.27
N GLY A 138 17.21 -4.76 -11.39
CA GLY A 138 16.29 -3.68 -11.70
C GLY A 138 14.81 -4.06 -11.61
N LYS A 139 14.49 -5.32 -11.27
CA LYS A 139 13.11 -5.77 -11.10
C LYS A 139 12.63 -5.64 -9.66
N MET A 140 11.34 -5.36 -9.50
CA MET A 140 10.67 -5.25 -8.21
C MET A 140 10.48 -6.63 -7.56
N ILE A 141 10.34 -6.62 -6.24
CA ILE A 141 10.07 -7.79 -5.40
C ILE A 141 8.88 -7.50 -4.47
N ASP A 142 8.22 -8.56 -4.04
CA ASP A 142 7.07 -8.49 -3.15
C ASP A 142 7.47 -8.82 -1.72
N PHE A 143 6.83 -8.14 -0.76
CA PHE A 143 6.98 -8.39 0.68
C PHE A 143 5.71 -9.04 1.23
N VAL A 144 5.83 -10.24 1.78
CA VAL A 144 4.70 -11.03 2.29
C VAL A 144 4.93 -11.33 3.78
N PRO A 145 4.14 -10.77 4.70
CA PRO A 145 4.22 -11.12 6.12
C PRO A 145 3.85 -12.58 6.37
N GLU A 146 4.61 -13.27 7.22
CA GLU A 146 4.33 -14.65 7.66
C GLU A 146 4.08 -14.67 9.19
N PRO A 147 2.88 -14.28 9.66
CA PRO A 147 2.59 -14.21 11.11
C PRO A 147 2.64 -15.59 11.80
N ASP A 148 2.45 -16.66 11.04
CA ASP A 148 2.46 -18.05 11.52
C ASP A 148 3.83 -18.73 11.36
N ASN A 149 4.87 -17.97 10.98
CA ASN A 149 6.22 -18.50 10.85
C ASN A 149 6.75 -19.01 12.21
N GLU A 150 7.21 -20.26 12.23
CA GLU A 150 7.62 -20.97 13.46
C GLU A 150 8.83 -20.35 14.18
N HIS A 151 9.67 -19.61 13.44
CA HIS A 151 10.90 -19.01 13.98
C HIS A 151 10.71 -17.54 14.36
N ASP A 152 9.98 -16.78 13.54
CA ASP A 152 9.74 -15.36 13.78
C ASP A 152 8.35 -14.95 13.28
N PRO A 153 7.36 -14.69 14.16
CA PRO A 153 6.02 -14.25 13.76
C PRO A 153 5.99 -12.84 13.14
N LYS A 154 7.12 -12.14 13.08
CA LYS A 154 7.28 -10.88 12.33
C LYS A 154 8.02 -11.08 11.01
N ALA A 155 8.32 -12.31 10.62
CA ALA A 155 8.98 -12.62 9.36
C ALA A 155 8.24 -11.98 8.19
N VAL A 156 9.02 -11.45 7.24
CA VAL A 156 8.51 -10.91 5.99
C VAL A 156 9.28 -11.61 4.89
N ALA A 157 8.61 -12.54 4.22
CA ALA A 157 9.15 -13.26 3.08
C ALA A 157 9.26 -12.32 1.88
N ILE A 158 10.31 -12.51 1.09
CA ILE A 158 10.54 -11.79 -0.16
C ILE A 158 10.26 -12.74 -1.32
N PHE A 159 9.40 -12.30 -2.23
CA PHE A 159 9.06 -13.02 -3.44
C PHE A 159 9.55 -12.27 -4.68
N TYR A 160 9.97 -13.04 -5.68
CA TYR A 160 10.27 -12.57 -7.02
C TYR A 160 9.55 -13.50 -7.99
N ASP A 161 8.66 -12.94 -8.82
CA ASP A 161 7.86 -13.68 -9.80
C ASP A 161 7.11 -14.87 -9.15
N GLY A 162 6.48 -14.62 -7.99
CA GLY A 162 5.75 -15.63 -7.23
C GLY A 162 6.61 -16.68 -6.50
N ILE A 163 7.94 -16.63 -6.62
CA ILE A 163 8.86 -17.58 -5.98
C ILE A 163 9.56 -16.91 -4.79
N LYS A 164 9.56 -17.58 -3.62
CA LYS A 164 10.24 -17.10 -2.40
C LYS A 164 11.76 -17.11 -2.58
N ARG A 165 12.42 -15.98 -2.33
CA ARG A 165 13.88 -15.79 -2.49
C ARG A 165 14.61 -15.45 -1.20
N GLY A 166 13.89 -15.40 -0.08
CA GLY A 166 14.45 -15.15 1.25
C GLY A 166 13.51 -14.30 2.09
N TYR A 167 14.10 -13.53 3.00
CA TYR A 167 13.38 -12.71 3.96
C TYR A 167 13.98 -11.31 4.07
N LEU A 168 13.14 -10.34 4.43
CA LEU A 168 13.64 -9.07 4.92
C LEU A 168 14.45 -9.34 6.21
N PRO A 169 15.66 -8.78 6.37
CA PRO A 169 16.48 -9.04 7.55
C PRO A 169 15.73 -8.78 8.86
N ALA A 170 15.83 -9.73 9.80
CA ALA A 170 15.22 -9.67 11.13
C ALA A 170 15.93 -8.64 12.03
N ASN A 171 15.86 -7.37 11.63
CA ASN A 171 16.47 -6.23 12.29
C ASN A 171 15.52 -5.02 12.24
N GLN A 172 16.07 -3.81 12.41
CA GLN A 172 15.29 -2.57 12.35
C GLN A 172 14.45 -2.42 11.06
N LEU A 173 14.91 -2.95 9.92
CA LEU A 173 14.18 -2.86 8.64
C LEU A 173 12.86 -3.63 8.69
N GLN A 174 12.83 -4.81 9.32
CA GLN A 174 11.61 -5.56 9.54
C GLN A 174 10.65 -4.82 10.49
N ALA A 175 11.17 -4.22 11.56
CA ALA A 175 10.36 -3.40 12.46
C ALA A 175 9.76 -2.18 11.73
N MET A 176 10.56 -1.52 10.88
CA MET A 176 10.09 -0.41 10.04
C MET A 176 9.02 -0.85 9.05
N TYR A 177 9.18 -2.01 8.41
CA TYR A 177 8.17 -2.55 7.50
C TYR A 177 6.80 -2.66 8.18
N HIS A 178 6.73 -3.33 9.33
CA HIS A 178 5.47 -3.47 10.06
C HIS A 178 4.90 -2.13 10.52
N ASP A 179 5.75 -1.22 10.98
CA ASP A 179 5.33 0.12 11.39
C ASP A 179 4.76 0.94 10.22
N PHE A 180 5.44 0.95 9.07
CA PHE A 180 4.97 1.64 7.86
C PHE A 180 3.64 1.06 7.37
N ARG A 181 3.50 -0.27 7.32
CA ARG A 181 2.24 -0.93 6.96
C ARG A 181 1.12 -0.57 7.94
N ALA A 182 1.39 -0.55 9.25
CA ALA A 182 0.41 -0.22 10.27
C ALA A 182 -0.14 1.22 10.17
N ARG A 183 0.64 2.16 9.61
CA ARG A 183 0.22 3.55 9.36
C ARG A 183 -0.27 3.81 7.93
N GLY A 184 -0.54 2.76 7.15
CA GLY A 184 -1.03 2.86 5.77
C GLY A 184 0.02 3.29 4.74
N GLY A 185 1.30 3.22 5.09
CA GLY A 185 2.42 3.29 4.17
C GLY A 185 2.76 1.93 3.57
N ASP A 186 3.82 1.89 2.75
CA ASP A 186 4.28 0.65 2.11
C ASP A 186 5.79 0.61 1.90
N ALA A 187 6.32 -0.53 1.47
CA ALA A 187 7.72 -0.71 1.11
C ALA A 187 7.87 -1.22 -0.33
N ILE A 188 8.85 -0.69 -1.06
CA ILE A 188 9.21 -1.15 -2.42
C ILE A 188 10.66 -1.63 -2.41
N GLY A 189 10.90 -2.82 -2.94
CA GLY A 189 12.21 -3.42 -3.09
C GLY A 189 12.54 -3.62 -4.57
N ILE A 190 13.78 -3.37 -4.97
CA ILE A 190 14.29 -3.64 -6.32
C ILE A 190 15.59 -4.39 -6.23
N ILE A 191 15.73 -5.50 -6.96
CA ILE A 191 16.98 -6.28 -6.97
C ILE A 191 18.11 -5.43 -7.57
N THR A 192 19.20 -5.25 -6.82
CA THR A 192 20.37 -4.47 -7.26
C THR A 192 21.60 -5.33 -7.51
N ARG A 193 21.68 -6.51 -6.90
CA ARG A 193 22.82 -7.40 -7.05
C ARG A 193 22.42 -8.87 -6.99
N LEU A 194 23.01 -9.64 -7.90
CA LEU A 194 22.97 -11.09 -7.93
C LEU A 194 24.38 -11.60 -7.61
N GLY A 195 24.55 -12.28 -6.48
CA GLY A 195 25.77 -12.99 -6.12
C GLY A 195 25.50 -14.48 -5.98
N SER A 196 26.56 -15.28 -5.91
CA SER A 196 26.47 -16.73 -5.63
C SER A 196 25.92 -16.96 -4.21
N GLY A 197 24.60 -17.06 -4.06
CA GLY A 197 23.90 -17.25 -2.79
C GLY A 197 23.62 -15.96 -1.98
N SER A 198 24.00 -14.79 -2.49
CA SER A 198 23.68 -13.51 -1.84
C SER A 198 22.95 -12.58 -2.80
N LEU A 199 21.75 -12.16 -2.40
CA LEU A 199 20.96 -11.18 -3.14
C LEU A 199 20.94 -9.86 -2.38
N GLN A 200 21.02 -8.75 -3.11
CA GLN A 200 20.86 -7.41 -2.54
C GLN A 200 19.75 -6.65 -3.23
N MET A 201 19.13 -5.74 -2.48
CA MET A 201 18.08 -4.86 -2.96
C MET A 201 18.34 -3.39 -2.64
N LEU A 202 17.69 -2.53 -3.43
CA LEU A 202 17.31 -1.18 -3.07
C LEU A 202 15.96 -1.23 -2.38
N LEU A 203 15.85 -0.69 -1.17
CA LEU A 203 14.62 -0.70 -0.37
C LEU A 203 14.16 0.74 -0.10
N GLY A 204 12.90 1.04 -0.41
CA GLY A 204 12.25 2.31 -0.13
C GLY A 204 11.05 2.13 0.79
N PHE A 205 10.93 2.98 1.81
CA PHE A 205 9.73 3.08 2.64
C PHE A 205 8.93 4.33 2.29
N TYR A 206 7.67 4.12 1.97
CA TYR A 206 6.75 5.14 1.48
C TYR A 206 5.69 5.38 2.54
N VAL A 207 5.46 6.65 2.89
CA VAL A 207 4.30 7.03 3.67
C VAL A 207 3.21 7.51 2.73
N LYS A 208 1.95 7.18 3.04
CA LYS A 208 0.83 7.84 2.40
C LYS A 208 0.90 9.32 2.72
N THR A 209 1.06 10.14 1.70
CA THR A 209 0.95 11.58 1.89
C THR A 209 -0.47 11.90 2.27
N LYS A 210 -0.68 12.82 3.21
CA LYS A 210 -1.93 13.56 3.22
C LYS A 210 -1.91 14.36 1.92
N LYS A 211 -2.57 13.85 0.87
CA LYS A 211 -2.94 14.71 -0.25
C LYS A 211 -3.58 15.97 0.36
N PRO A 212 -3.25 17.20 -0.08
CA PRO A 212 -4.10 18.34 0.25
C PRO A 212 -5.54 17.90 -0.02
N ALA A 213 -6.46 18.21 0.91
CA ALA A 213 -7.84 17.76 0.78
C ALA A 213 -8.33 18.20 -0.61
N THR A 214 -8.72 17.21 -1.43
CA THR A 214 -9.37 17.51 -2.71
C THR A 214 -10.58 18.37 -2.43
N GLU A 215 -11.00 19.18 -3.39
CA GLU A 215 -12.22 19.99 -3.25
C GLU A 215 -13.38 19.13 -2.70
N GLY A 216 -13.56 17.91 -3.23
CA GLY A 216 -14.51 16.93 -2.72
C GLY A 216 -14.32 16.54 -1.27
N LYS A 217 -13.09 16.27 -0.81
CA LYS A 217 -12.81 15.93 0.60
C LYS A 217 -13.15 17.08 1.54
N THR A 218 -12.89 18.33 1.15
CA THR A 218 -13.25 19.52 1.93
C THR A 218 -14.77 19.70 1.98
N LEU A 219 -15.42 19.67 0.82
CA LEU A 219 -16.89 19.82 0.73
C LEU A 219 -17.66 18.73 1.50
N LEU A 220 -17.15 17.49 1.48
CA LEU A 220 -17.74 16.37 2.22
C LEU A 220 -17.53 16.45 3.74
N GLN A 221 -16.52 17.19 4.22
CA GLN A 221 -16.32 17.45 5.65
C GLN A 221 -17.30 18.50 6.18
N ASP A 222 -17.55 19.55 5.40
CA ASP A 222 -18.40 20.68 5.79
C ASP A 222 -19.90 20.36 5.76
N ASN A 223 -20.28 19.27 5.07
CA ASN A 223 -21.54 18.52 5.19
C ASN A 223 -22.85 19.33 5.19
N LYS A 224 -22.90 20.51 4.55
CA LYS A 224 -24.07 21.39 4.64
C LYS A 224 -25.05 21.39 3.45
N LYS A 225 -24.73 20.80 2.29
CA LYS A 225 -25.64 20.82 1.11
C LYS A 225 -25.56 19.62 0.16
N ALA A 226 -24.78 18.58 0.48
CA ALA A 226 -24.60 17.44 -0.41
C ALA A 226 -25.84 16.51 -0.42
N LYS A 227 -26.23 16.01 -1.59
CA LYS A 227 -27.14 14.85 -1.70
C LYS A 227 -26.39 13.64 -2.22
N VAL A 228 -26.48 12.53 -1.50
CA VAL A 228 -25.79 11.27 -1.85
C VAL A 228 -26.72 10.35 -2.62
N PHE A 229 -26.26 9.84 -3.75
CA PHE A 229 -26.99 8.93 -4.62
C PHE A 229 -26.22 7.63 -4.80
N ARG A 230 -26.96 6.51 -4.78
CA ARG A 230 -26.45 5.20 -5.15
C ARG A 230 -26.50 5.04 -6.68
N LEU A 231 -25.37 4.71 -7.30
CA LEU A 231 -25.34 4.43 -8.73
C LEU A 231 -25.93 3.06 -9.05
N SER A 232 -26.43 2.92 -10.28
CA SER A 232 -26.97 1.69 -10.84
C SER A 232 -26.11 1.19 -11.99
N GLY A 233 -26.20 -0.10 -12.33
CA GLY A 233 -25.33 -0.71 -13.36
C GLY A 233 -24.20 -1.54 -12.74
N ARG A 234 -23.49 -2.25 -13.62
CA ARG A 234 -22.31 -3.05 -13.28
C ARG A 234 -21.09 -2.24 -13.71
N VAL A 235 -20.13 -2.10 -12.80
CA VAL A 235 -18.79 -1.60 -13.13
C VAL A 235 -18.13 -2.64 -14.02
N SER A 236 -17.49 -2.24 -15.12
CA SER A 236 -16.84 -3.21 -16.02
C SER A 236 -15.83 -4.07 -15.26
N ASP A 237 -15.65 -5.31 -15.70
CA ASP A 237 -14.77 -6.25 -15.01
C ASP A 237 -13.33 -5.72 -14.92
N ASP A 238 -12.89 -4.99 -15.96
CA ASP A 238 -11.58 -4.32 -16.02
C ASP A 238 -11.45 -3.16 -15.00
N MET A 239 -12.56 -2.53 -14.62
CA MET A 239 -12.56 -1.43 -13.63
C MET A 239 -12.69 -1.93 -12.19
N LEU A 240 -13.05 -3.19 -11.95
CA LEU A 240 -13.20 -3.76 -10.60
C LEU A 240 -11.89 -3.68 -9.79
N SER A 241 -10.75 -3.97 -10.42
CA SER A 241 -9.44 -3.87 -9.78
C SER A 241 -9.05 -2.43 -9.47
N SER A 242 -9.46 -1.50 -10.34
CA SER A 242 -9.14 -0.07 -10.24
C SER A 242 -10.05 0.67 -9.26
N LEU A 243 -11.24 0.17 -8.94
CA LEU A 243 -12.09 0.83 -7.94
C LEU A 243 -11.47 0.91 -6.54
N SER A 244 -10.57 -0.03 -6.22
CA SER A 244 -9.87 -0.09 -4.94
C SER A 244 -8.92 1.11 -4.71
N ILE A 245 -8.50 1.81 -5.76
CA ILE A 245 -7.57 2.95 -5.66
C ILE A 245 -8.27 4.30 -5.44
N TYR A 246 -9.59 4.37 -5.63
CA TYR A 246 -10.36 5.60 -5.44
C TYR A 246 -10.92 5.71 -4.03
N GLU A 247 -11.01 6.93 -3.54
CA GLU A 247 -11.41 7.24 -2.17
C GLU A 247 -12.54 8.26 -2.12
N LYS A 248 -13.18 8.36 -0.94
CA LYS A 248 -14.11 9.44 -0.63
C LYS A 248 -13.51 10.81 -0.97
N GLY A 249 -14.23 11.59 -1.78
CA GLY A 249 -13.86 12.93 -2.22
C GLY A 249 -13.06 12.99 -3.51
N ASP A 250 -12.81 11.86 -4.18
CA ASP A 250 -12.32 11.86 -5.56
C ASP A 250 -13.43 12.31 -6.53
N GLY A 251 -13.05 13.08 -7.55
CA GLY A 251 -13.97 13.69 -8.51
C GLY A 251 -14.59 12.65 -9.44
N VAL A 252 -15.88 12.82 -9.71
CA VAL A 252 -16.65 12.01 -10.64
C VAL A 252 -17.11 12.89 -11.78
N GLU A 253 -16.86 12.48 -13.00
CA GLU A 253 -17.42 13.10 -14.19
C GLU A 253 -18.75 12.44 -14.53
N TYR A 254 -19.59 13.15 -15.28
CA TYR A 254 -20.84 12.59 -15.76
C TYR A 254 -21.24 13.16 -17.10
N GLU A 255 -21.87 12.32 -17.91
CA GLU A 255 -22.39 12.66 -19.23
C GLU A 255 -23.77 12.05 -19.41
N PHE A 256 -24.63 12.72 -20.19
CA PHE A 256 -25.95 12.19 -20.49
C PHE A 256 -25.86 11.13 -21.60
N ASP A 257 -26.16 9.88 -21.26
CA ASP A 257 -26.28 8.80 -22.25
C ASP A 257 -27.67 8.88 -22.90
N TYR A 258 -27.71 9.38 -24.14
CA TYR A 258 -28.93 9.50 -24.94
C TYR A 258 -29.59 8.15 -25.26
N THR A 259 -28.84 7.06 -25.28
CA THR A 259 -29.36 5.71 -25.55
C THR A 259 -30.09 5.16 -24.33
N LYS A 260 -29.54 5.41 -23.13
CA LYS A 260 -30.12 4.93 -21.86
C LYS A 260 -31.05 5.93 -21.19
N GLY A 261 -31.06 7.19 -21.64
CA GLY A 261 -31.85 8.28 -21.09
C GLY A 261 -31.49 8.58 -19.62
N LYS A 262 -30.20 8.47 -19.28
CA LYS A 262 -29.69 8.62 -17.91
C LYS A 262 -28.28 9.21 -17.92
N TYR A 263 -27.90 9.87 -16.84
CA TYR A 263 -26.52 10.29 -16.64
C TYR A 263 -25.63 9.11 -16.24
N LEU A 264 -24.60 8.88 -17.04
CA LEU A 264 -23.51 7.95 -16.78
C LEU A 264 -22.44 8.66 -15.95
N ALA A 265 -21.97 8.02 -14.89
CA ALA A 265 -20.89 8.49 -14.03
C ALA A 265 -19.58 7.79 -14.43
N THR A 266 -18.50 8.56 -14.48
CA THR A 266 -17.19 8.10 -14.95
C THR A 266 -16.08 8.59 -14.01
N ILE A 267 -15.15 7.70 -13.67
CA ILE A 267 -13.90 8.03 -12.97
C ILE A 267 -12.81 7.06 -13.45
N GLY A 268 -11.97 7.50 -14.38
CA GLY A 268 -11.05 6.61 -15.12
C GLY A 268 -11.73 5.59 -16.04
N GLY A 269 -13.03 5.35 -15.86
CA GLY A 269 -13.91 4.49 -16.65
C GLY A 269 -15.33 4.53 -16.06
N ASP A 270 -16.26 3.83 -16.71
CA ASP A 270 -17.68 3.85 -16.34
C ASP A 270 -17.95 3.16 -15.00
N ILE A 271 -18.57 3.88 -14.08
CA ILE A 271 -18.86 3.41 -12.72
C ILE A 271 -20.36 3.30 -12.40
N GLY A 272 -21.22 3.59 -13.38
CA GLY A 272 -22.65 3.36 -13.32
C GLY A 272 -23.50 4.60 -13.59
N TYR A 273 -24.82 4.45 -13.56
CA TYR A 273 -25.76 5.51 -13.88
C TYR A 273 -26.39 6.09 -12.63
N PHE A 274 -26.54 7.41 -12.62
CA PHE A 274 -27.32 8.11 -11.60
C PHE A 274 -28.81 7.74 -11.67
N PRO A 275 -29.52 7.73 -10.53
CA PRO A 275 -30.97 7.59 -10.51
C PRO A 275 -31.65 8.86 -11.02
N LYS A 276 -32.88 8.73 -11.52
CA LYS A 276 -33.70 9.85 -12.03
C LYS A 276 -33.83 11.01 -11.04
N SER A 277 -33.84 10.73 -9.74
CA SER A 277 -33.91 11.74 -8.67
C SER A 277 -32.70 12.67 -8.60
N ALA A 278 -31.61 12.37 -9.31
CA ALA A 278 -30.41 13.20 -9.39
C ALA A 278 -30.39 14.16 -10.60
N GLU A 279 -31.23 13.95 -11.61
CA GLU A 279 -31.18 14.66 -12.91
C GLU A 279 -31.18 16.19 -12.75
N ALA A 280 -32.08 16.73 -11.94
CA ALA A 280 -32.18 18.18 -11.72
C ALA A 280 -30.89 18.80 -11.14
N LEU A 281 -30.12 18.05 -10.35
CA LEU A 281 -28.83 18.52 -9.84
C LEU A 281 -27.73 18.44 -10.90
N LEU A 282 -27.73 17.37 -11.70
CA LEU A 282 -26.75 17.14 -12.75
C LEU A 282 -26.91 18.15 -13.89
N GLU A 283 -28.15 18.46 -14.29
CA GLU A 283 -28.46 19.50 -15.28
C GLU A 283 -28.05 20.90 -14.82
N ALA A 284 -28.14 21.16 -13.51
CA ALA A 284 -27.68 22.41 -12.91
C ALA A 284 -26.14 22.50 -12.82
N GLY A 285 -25.41 21.45 -13.23
CA GLY A 285 -23.95 21.41 -13.19
C GLY A 285 -23.37 21.12 -11.81
N ALA A 286 -24.09 20.36 -10.98
CA ALA A 286 -23.60 19.96 -9.65
C ALA A 286 -22.23 19.30 -9.73
N LYS A 287 -21.36 19.60 -8.76
CA LYS A 287 -20.07 18.90 -8.63
C LYS A 287 -20.30 17.52 -8.03
N ALA A 288 -19.67 16.50 -8.61
CA ALA A 288 -19.85 15.11 -8.19
C ALA A 288 -18.55 14.54 -7.60
N PHE A 289 -18.66 13.90 -6.44
CA PHE A 289 -17.53 13.27 -5.76
C PHE A 289 -17.92 11.92 -5.15
N ILE A 290 -16.99 10.98 -5.08
CA ILE A 290 -17.21 9.71 -4.39
C ILE A 290 -17.56 9.97 -2.92
N ASP A 291 -18.69 9.46 -2.43
CA ASP A 291 -19.00 9.41 -1.00
C ASP A 291 -18.43 8.15 -0.36
N ARG A 292 -18.69 7.00 -0.97
CA ARG A 292 -18.14 5.69 -0.58
C ARG A 292 -18.30 4.66 -1.69
N ILE A 293 -17.55 3.57 -1.55
CA ILE A 293 -17.63 2.39 -2.40
C ILE A 293 -17.75 1.19 -1.46
N ASP A 294 -18.82 0.42 -1.60
CA ASP A 294 -19.09 -0.77 -0.80
C ASP A 294 -18.84 -2.01 -1.67
N TYR A 295 -18.14 -3.02 -1.13
CA TYR A 295 -17.89 -4.31 -1.79
C TYR A 295 -18.68 -5.43 -1.10
N ASP A 296 -19.51 -6.13 -1.87
CA ASP A 296 -20.25 -7.32 -1.45
C ASP A 296 -19.45 -8.56 -1.90
N SER A 297 -18.75 -9.20 -0.96
CA SER A 297 -17.92 -10.38 -1.22
C SER A 297 -18.70 -11.64 -1.55
N GLU A 298 -19.99 -11.72 -1.19
CA GLU A 298 -20.84 -12.87 -1.53
C GLU A 298 -21.29 -12.79 -2.99
N LYS A 299 -21.46 -11.58 -3.51
CA LYS A 299 -21.94 -11.33 -4.88
C LYS A 299 -20.85 -10.85 -5.83
N ASP A 300 -19.62 -10.74 -5.34
CA ASP A 300 -18.46 -10.15 -6.05
C ASP A 300 -18.84 -8.85 -6.77
N LYS A 301 -19.37 -7.90 -6.00
CA LYS A 301 -20.01 -6.71 -6.55
C LYS A 301 -19.68 -5.45 -5.78
N TYR A 302 -19.23 -4.43 -6.51
CA TYR A 302 -19.11 -3.08 -6.00
C TYR A 302 -20.42 -2.29 -6.14
N THR A 303 -20.72 -1.48 -5.13
CA THR A 303 -21.78 -0.48 -5.14
C THR A 303 -21.17 0.88 -4.86
N VAL A 304 -21.30 1.80 -5.81
CA VAL A 304 -20.72 3.14 -5.73
C VAL A 304 -21.79 4.16 -5.30
N TYR A 305 -21.41 5.04 -4.37
CA TYR A 305 -22.22 6.15 -3.89
C TYR A 305 -21.52 7.47 -4.19
N VAL A 306 -22.25 8.39 -4.83
CA VAL A 306 -21.72 9.69 -5.28
C VAL A 306 -22.49 10.81 -4.59
N ALA A 307 -21.77 11.76 -4.03
CA ALA A 307 -22.31 12.99 -3.48
C ALA A 307 -22.35 14.08 -4.56
N LEU A 308 -23.51 14.68 -4.75
CA LEU A 308 -23.71 15.85 -5.61
C LEU A 308 -23.81 17.11 -4.76
N PHE A 309 -22.99 18.11 -5.11
CA PHE A 309 -22.98 19.44 -4.53
C PHE A 309 -23.56 20.43 -5.53
N PRO A 310 -24.66 21.13 -5.20
CA PRO A 310 -25.17 22.19 -6.03
C PRO A 310 -24.09 23.23 -6.30
N THR A 311 -23.96 23.65 -7.55
CA THR A 311 -23.25 24.87 -7.93
C THR A 311 -23.99 26.04 -7.27
N GLU A 312 -23.31 26.76 -6.37
CA GLU A 312 -23.87 28.03 -5.88
C GLU A 312 -23.93 28.98 -7.07
N GLY A 313 -25.15 29.42 -7.42
CA GLY A 313 -25.37 30.49 -8.40
C GLY A 313 -25.06 31.85 -7.81
#